data_AF-A0AAN8AGC2-F1
#
_entry.id   AF-A0AAN8AGC2-F1
#
_cell.length_a   1.000
_cell.length_b   1.000
_cell.length_c   1.000
_cell.angle_alpha   90.00
_cell.angle_beta   90.00
_cell.angle_gamma   90.00
#
_symmetry.space_group_name_H-M   'P 1'
#
loop_
_entity.id
_entity.type
_entity.pdbx_description
1 polymer ?
#
loop_
_entity_poly.entity_id
_entity_poly.type
_entity_poly.pdbx_seq_one_letter_code
_entity_poly.pdbx_strand_id
1 'polypeptide(L)'
;MTKFIWVCAALMAMFATGFNVSRFITLHKRGCMPSSSCNKTESGSLLTAGYTITRACCSEDRCNGATSIHIHVSPVLGPALMAVWSTWSL
;
A
#
# COMPACT_ATOMS: atom_id res chain seq x y z
N MET A 1 -11.24 7.29 -48.46
CA MET A 1 -11.09 8.09 -47.22
C MET A 1 -11.38 7.30 -45.94
N THR A 2 -12.26 6.29 -45.96
CA THR A 2 -12.59 5.42 -44.81
C THR A 2 -11.43 4.59 -44.24
N LYS A 3 -10.47 4.17 -45.07
CA LYS A 3 -9.32 3.36 -44.62
C LYS A 3 -8.41 4.10 -43.63
N PHE A 4 -8.23 5.41 -43.79
CA PHE A 4 -7.41 6.23 -42.88
C PHE A 4 -8.07 6.44 -41.51
N ILE A 5 -9.39 6.52 -41.46
CA ILE A 5 -10.16 6.66 -40.21
C ILE A 5 -9.97 5.42 -39.32
N TRP A 6 -9.99 4.23 -39.94
CA TRP A 6 -9.79 2.96 -39.24
C TRP A 6 -8.37 2.80 -38.69
N VAL A 7 -7.36 3.25 -39.44
CA VAL A 7 -5.96 3.26 -38.97
C VAL A 7 -5.80 4.18 -37.77
N CYS A 8 -6.43 5.36 -37.78
CA CYS A 8 -6.36 6.31 -36.67
C CYS A 8 -7.08 5.76 -35.42
N ALA A 9 -8.25 5.14 -35.58
CA ALA A 9 -8.96 4.49 -34.48
C ALA A 9 -8.17 3.32 -33.88
N ALA A 10 -7.52 2.49 -34.72
CA ALA A 10 -6.68 1.38 -34.28
C ALA A 10 -5.41 1.86 -33.57
N LEU A 11 -4.76 2.93 -34.06
CA LEU A 11 -3.57 3.52 -33.44
C LEU A 11 -3.89 4.11 -32.06
N MET A 12 -5.04 4.78 -31.91
CA MET A 12 -5.50 5.31 -30.62
C MET A 12 -5.87 4.19 -29.63
N ALA A 13 -6.45 3.09 -30.12
CA ALA A 13 -6.74 1.91 -29.30
C ALA A 13 -5.45 1.24 -28.79
N MET A 14 -4.42 1.13 -29.64
CA MET A 14 -3.12 0.57 -29.24
C MET A 14 -2.42 1.40 -28.14
N PHE A 15 -2.52 2.73 -28.18
CA PHE A 15 -1.93 3.60 -27.15
C PHE A 15 -2.70 3.55 -25.82
N ALA A 16 -4.02 3.37 -25.87
CA ALA A 16 -4.87 3.26 -24.67
C ALA A 16 -4.71 1.91 -23.94
N THR A 17 -4.30 0.85 -24.64
CA THR A 17 -4.20 -0.50 -24.06
C THR A 17 -2.92 -0.77 -23.26
N GLY A 18 -1.93 0.12 -23.27
CA GLY A 18 -0.57 -0.20 -22.83
C GLY A 18 -0.18 0.19 -21.40
N PHE A 19 -0.89 1.11 -20.73
CA PHE A 19 -0.42 1.68 -19.46
C PHE A 19 -1.46 1.53 -18.34
N ASN A 20 -1.59 0.31 -17.81
CA ASN A 20 -2.41 0.04 -16.62
C ASN A 20 -1.59 0.28 -15.34
N VAL A 21 -1.34 1.56 -15.03
CA VAL A 21 -0.59 2.00 -13.84
C VAL A 21 -1.15 1.41 -12.55
N SER A 22 -2.46 1.20 -12.51
CA SER A 22 -3.20 0.68 -11.36
C SER A 22 -2.69 -0.66 -10.87
N ARG A 23 -2.08 -1.47 -11.75
CA ARG A 23 -1.54 -2.78 -11.35
C ARG A 23 -0.13 -2.72 -10.77
N PHE A 24 0.60 -1.64 -10.99
CA PHE A 24 2.01 -1.53 -10.62
C PHE A 24 2.27 -0.68 -9.38
N ILE A 25 1.32 0.18 -8.99
CA ILE A 25 1.51 1.13 -7.89
C ILE A 25 0.44 0.92 -6.82
N THR A 26 0.85 0.54 -5.62
CA THR A 26 0.00 0.55 -4.42
C THR A 26 0.41 1.72 -3.54
N LEU A 27 -0.52 2.64 -3.29
CA LEU A 27 -0.30 3.81 -2.42
C LEU A 27 -1.02 3.60 -1.09
N HIS A 28 -0.27 3.69 0.00
CA HIS A 28 -0.84 3.65 1.36
C HIS A 28 -0.87 5.07 1.93
N LYS A 29 -2.07 5.55 2.27
CA LYS A 29 -2.27 6.80 3.00
C LYS A 29 -2.88 6.50 4.37
N ARG A 30 -2.39 7.18 5.40
CA ARG A 30 -2.93 7.13 6.76
C ARG A 30 -3.44 8.51 7.18
N GLY A 31 -4.45 8.53 8.04
CA GLY A 31 -5.07 9.75 8.55
C GLY A 31 -6.38 9.46 9.26
N CYS A 32 -7.06 10.52 9.67
CA CYS A 32 -8.40 10.45 10.26
C CYS A 32 -9.47 10.49 9.16
N MET A 33 -10.57 9.79 9.38
CA MET A 33 -11.67 9.68 8.42
C MET A 33 -12.99 9.54 9.19
N PRO A 34 -14.10 10.11 8.69
CA PRO A 34 -15.41 9.88 9.27
C PRO A 34 -15.81 8.41 9.26
N SER A 35 -16.52 7.98 10.30
CA SER A 35 -16.95 6.58 10.49
C SER A 35 -17.85 6.06 9.37
N SER A 36 -18.58 6.96 8.70
CA SER A 36 -19.49 6.62 7.60
C SER A 36 -18.79 6.06 6.36
N SER A 37 -17.54 6.45 6.11
CA SER A 37 -16.72 5.95 5.00
C SER A 37 -15.67 4.93 5.45
N CYS A 38 -15.75 4.48 6.70
CA CYS A 38 -14.87 3.46 7.22
C CYS A 38 -15.24 2.07 6.72
N ASN A 39 -14.22 1.23 6.48
CA ASN A 39 -14.36 -0.14 6.00
C ASN A 39 -15.14 -0.25 4.67
N LYS A 40 -15.05 0.81 3.87
CA LYS A 40 -15.61 0.88 2.53
C LYS A 40 -14.51 0.69 1.51
N THR A 41 -14.85 -0.04 0.46
CA THR A 41 -14.02 -0.16 -0.73
C THR A 41 -14.68 0.63 -1.84
N GLU A 42 -13.92 1.55 -2.44
CA GLU A 42 -14.39 2.40 -3.52
C GLU A 42 -13.52 2.21 -4.75
N SER A 43 -14.15 2.16 -5.93
CA SER A 43 -13.43 2.12 -7.19
C SER A 43 -13.57 3.49 -7.88
N GLY A 44 -12.48 3.98 -8.45
CA GLY A 44 -12.44 5.23 -9.18
C GLY A 44 -11.58 5.11 -10.43
N SER A 45 -11.45 6.19 -11.17
CA SER A 45 -10.55 6.27 -12.31
C SER A 45 -9.72 7.55 -12.21
N LEU A 46 -8.40 7.43 -12.41
CA LEU A 46 -7.48 8.55 -12.45
C LEU A 46 -6.72 8.47 -13.77
N LEU A 47 -6.81 9.50 -14.61
CA LEU A 47 -6.18 9.55 -15.93
C LEU A 47 -6.48 8.30 -16.79
N THR A 48 -7.74 7.82 -16.77
CA THR A 48 -8.19 6.61 -17.50
C THR A 48 -7.75 5.28 -16.88
N ALA A 49 -6.91 5.30 -15.83
CA ALA A 49 -6.52 4.11 -15.09
C ALA A 49 -7.47 3.87 -13.90
N GLY A 50 -8.20 2.76 -13.92
CA GLY A 50 -9.12 2.39 -12.85
C GLY A 50 -8.38 1.95 -11.59
N TYR A 51 -8.69 2.52 -10.43
CA TYR A 51 -8.06 2.18 -9.15
C TYR A 51 -9.09 1.74 -8.13
N THR A 52 -8.64 0.98 -7.12
CA THR A 52 -9.46 0.54 -5.99
C THR A 52 -8.85 1.04 -4.69
N ILE A 53 -9.64 1.72 -3.87
CA ILE A 53 -9.27 2.18 -2.53
C ILE A 53 -9.94 1.25 -1.53
N THR A 54 -9.13 0.53 -0.76
CA THR A 54 -9.57 -0.22 0.43
C THR A 54 -9.21 0.57 1.69
N ARG A 55 -10.20 0.86 2.53
CA ARG A 55 -10.02 1.64 3.76
C ARG A 55 -10.14 0.73 4.98
N ALA A 56 -9.11 0.68 5.82
CA ALA A 56 -9.17 0.06 7.14
C ALA A 56 -9.10 1.14 8.21
N CYS A 57 -9.91 1.02 9.27
CA CYS A 57 -9.92 1.98 10.37
C CYS A 57 -10.06 1.27 11.72
N CYS A 58 -9.77 2.06 12.74
CA CYS A 58 -9.75 1.71 14.15
C CYS A 58 -10.21 2.96 14.94
N SER A 59 -10.62 2.79 16.20
CA SER A 59 -11.33 3.84 16.94
C SER A 59 -10.44 4.63 17.90
N GLU A 60 -9.26 4.10 18.24
CA GLU A 60 -8.36 4.68 19.23
C GLU A 60 -7.41 5.73 18.62
N ASP A 61 -6.91 6.62 19.48
CA ASP A 61 -5.91 7.60 19.06
C ASP A 61 -4.65 6.91 18.53
N ARG A 62 -4.21 7.34 17.33
CA ARG A 62 -2.99 6.83 16.66
C ARG A 62 -2.98 5.31 16.40
N CYS A 63 -4.14 4.66 16.44
CA CYS A 63 -4.27 3.22 16.20
C CYS A 63 -3.80 2.78 14.80
N ASN A 64 -3.84 3.69 13.82
CA ASN A 64 -3.35 3.48 12.45
C ASN A 64 -1.83 3.73 12.31
N GLY A 65 -1.10 3.82 13.41
CA GLY A 65 0.34 3.93 13.44
C GLY A 65 1.02 2.78 12.68
N ALA A 66 2.25 3.00 12.22
CA ALA A 66 3.08 1.87 11.80
C ALA A 66 3.20 0.94 13.00
N THR A 67 2.86 -0.33 12.86
CA THR A 67 3.15 -1.32 13.89
C THR A 67 4.65 -1.29 14.12
N SER A 68 5.09 -0.61 15.19
CA SER A 68 6.43 -0.79 15.71
C SER A 68 6.52 -2.28 16.00
N ILE A 69 7.47 -2.97 15.36
CA ILE A 69 7.69 -4.39 15.57
C ILE A 69 7.95 -4.53 17.07
N HIS A 70 6.94 -4.95 17.83
CA HIS A 70 7.12 -5.34 19.22
C HIS A 70 7.91 -6.63 19.15
N ILE A 71 9.24 -6.50 19.11
CA ILE A 71 10.16 -7.59 19.34
C ILE A 71 9.85 -8.04 20.77
N HIS A 72 9.03 -9.07 20.89
CA HIS A 72 8.74 -9.72 22.14
C HIS A 72 10.07 -10.34 22.58
N VAL A 73 10.84 -9.61 23.37
CA VAL A 73 12.08 -10.12 23.94
C VAL A 73 11.65 -11.20 24.92
N SER A 74 11.70 -12.46 24.48
CA SER A 74 11.40 -13.58 25.38
C SER A 74 12.35 -13.47 26.57
N PRO A 75 11.83 -13.49 27.81
CA PRO A 75 12.66 -13.32 29.02
C PRO A 75 13.74 -14.40 29.17
N VAL A 76 13.64 -15.49 28.39
CA VAL A 76 14.61 -16.59 28.35
C VAL A 76 15.94 -16.22 27.65
N LEU A 77 15.98 -15.19 26.79
CA LEU A 77 17.19 -14.80 26.05
C LEU A 77 17.99 -13.66 26.70
N GLY A 78 17.44 -13.02 27.74
CA GLY A 78 18.10 -11.93 28.47
C GLY A 78 19.51 -12.28 29.01
N PRO A 79 19.73 -13.46 29.62
CA PRO A 79 21.05 -13.81 30.17
C PRO A 79 22.09 -14.15 29.09
N ALA A 80 21.67 -14.72 27.97
CA ALA A 80 22.60 -15.17 26.91
C ALA A 80 23.24 -14.00 26.16
N LEU A 81 22.51 -12.89 25.97
CA LEU A 81 23.04 -11.70 25.32
C LEU A 81 24.02 -10.94 26.22
N MET A 82 23.77 -10.90 27.53
CA MET A 82 24.68 -10.26 28.49
C MET A 82 25.98 -11.07 28.67
N ALA A 83 25.93 -12.40 28.56
CA ALA A 83 27.11 -13.26 28.61
C ALA A 83 28.09 -13.01 27.45
N VAL A 84 27.58 -12.69 26.25
CA VAL A 84 28.41 -12.44 25.06
C VAL A 84 29.17 -11.10 25.13
N TRP A 85 28.70 -10.15 25.95
CA TRP A 85 29.39 -8.87 26.18
C TRP A 85 30.38 -8.96 27.34
N SER A 86 30.11 -9.80 28.35
CA SER A 86 31.07 -10.06 29.43
C SER A 86 32.32 -10.83 28.96
N THR A 87 32.23 -11.64 27.90
CA THR A 87 33.40 -12.33 27.33
C THR A 87 34.35 -11.42 26.55
N TRP A 88 33.91 -10.21 26.17
CA TRP A 88 34.76 -9.20 25.50
C TRP A 88 35.44 -8.24 26.48
N SER A 89 35.15 -8.37 27.79
CA SER A 89 35.72 -7.54 28.86
C SER A 89 36.65 -8.32 29.80
N LEU A 90 37.06 -9.55 29.41
CA LEU A 90 38.10 -10.34 30.06
C LEU A 90 39.35 -10.41 29.17
#